data_AF-A0A964UI45-F1
#
_entry.id   AF-A0A964UI45-F1
#
_cell.length_a   1.000
_cell.length_b   1.000
_cell.length_c   1.000
_cell.angle_alpha   90.00
_cell.angle_beta   90.00
_cell.angle_gamma   90.00
#
_symmetry.space_group_name_H-M   'P 1'
#
loop_
_entity.id
_entity.type
_entity.pdbx_description
1 polymer ?
#
loop_
_entity_poly.entity_id
_entity_poly.type
_entity_poly.pdbx_seq_one_letter_code
_entity_poly.pdbx_strand_id
1 'polypeptide(L)'
;MNRIATLLVAPLALGVPRVLKADGCDPTEELCNPIAAPDLVAFVNMLLEAIILIAFPFLVLMIVYCGFLFITAQGNAQKLAEARKVFLWTLIGALLVLGAQALSLAIEATVTEIREATPD
;
A
#
# COMPACT_ATOMS: atom_id res chain seq x y z
N MET A 1 21.66 15.52 -22.91
CA MET A 1 21.88 15.71 -21.44
C MET A 1 20.59 15.74 -20.62
N ASN A 2 19.44 15.26 -21.13
CA ASN A 2 18.11 15.40 -20.49
C ASN A 2 17.37 14.06 -20.21
N ARG A 3 18.09 12.92 -20.23
CA ARG A 3 17.50 11.57 -20.01
C ARG A 3 17.89 10.91 -18.69
N ILE A 4 19.02 11.33 -18.12
CA ILE A 4 19.48 10.86 -16.80
C ILE A 4 18.73 11.60 -15.67
N ALA A 5 18.39 12.88 -15.88
CA ALA A 5 17.57 13.65 -14.93
C ALA A 5 16.13 13.10 -14.78
N THR A 6 15.58 12.48 -15.83
CA THR A 6 14.24 11.88 -15.79
C THR A 6 14.19 10.60 -14.96
N LEU A 7 15.28 9.83 -14.90
CA LEU A 7 15.36 8.58 -14.12
C LEU A 7 15.49 8.81 -12.60
N LEU A 8 15.97 9.99 -12.17
CA LEU A 8 16.13 10.34 -10.76
C LEU A 8 14.87 11.00 -10.15
N VAL A 9 14.02 11.61 -10.99
CA VAL A 9 12.73 12.22 -10.59
C VAL A 9 11.54 11.26 -10.79
N ALA A 10 11.72 10.19 -11.59
CA ALA A 10 10.71 9.15 -11.81
C ALA A 10 10.18 8.44 -10.55
N PRO A 11 10.95 8.18 -9.47
CA PRO A 11 10.39 7.53 -8.28
C PRO A 11 9.38 8.42 -7.55
N LEU A 12 9.47 9.75 -7.72
CA LEU A 12 8.56 10.71 -7.09
C LEU A 12 7.30 10.98 -7.94
N ALA A 13 7.36 10.72 -9.25
CA ALA A 13 6.25 10.92 -10.19
C ALA A 13 5.34 9.68 -10.37
N LEU A 14 5.70 8.54 -9.78
CA LEU A 14 4.86 7.34 -9.72
C LEU A 14 3.99 7.26 -8.44
N GLY A 15 4.17 8.20 -7.51
CA GLY A 15 3.40 8.28 -6.26
C GLY A 15 2.13 9.12 -6.34
N VAL A 16 1.76 9.62 -7.53
CA VAL A 16 0.41 10.19 -7.71
C VAL A 16 -0.53 9.00 -7.88
N PRO A 17 -1.49 8.78 -6.96
CA PRO A 17 -2.46 7.71 -7.13
C PRO A 17 -3.17 7.95 -8.47
N ARG A 18 -3.18 6.94 -9.35
CA ARG A 18 -3.91 6.98 -10.62
C ARG A 18 -5.43 7.06 -10.47
N VAL A 19 -5.89 7.23 -9.23
CA VAL A 19 -7.27 7.38 -8.77
C VAL A 19 -7.96 8.64 -9.31
N LEU A 20 -7.26 9.57 -9.99
CA LEU A 20 -7.90 10.74 -10.63
C LEU A 20 -8.29 10.56 -12.10
N LYS A 21 -8.21 9.34 -12.66
CA LYS A 21 -8.91 9.06 -13.90
C LYS A 21 -10.21 8.36 -13.54
N ALA A 22 -11.27 9.13 -13.36
CA ALA A 22 -12.62 8.60 -13.50
C ALA A 22 -12.69 7.95 -14.88
N ASP A 23 -12.79 6.63 -14.92
CA ASP A 23 -12.95 5.92 -16.18
C ASP A 23 -14.26 6.39 -16.82
N GLY A 24 -14.14 7.07 -17.96
CA GLY A 24 -15.16 7.08 -19.01
C GLY A 24 -16.44 7.89 -18.82
N CYS A 25 -16.56 8.80 -17.84
CA CYS A 25 -17.80 9.56 -17.70
C CYS A 25 -17.78 10.91 -18.45
N ASP A 26 -18.66 11.03 -19.45
CA ASP A 26 -18.93 12.27 -20.18
C ASP A 26 -20.10 13.02 -19.52
N PRO A 27 -19.88 14.18 -18.87
CA PRO A 27 -20.89 14.87 -18.04
C PRO A 27 -22.07 15.46 -18.84
N THR A 28 -22.07 15.34 -20.18
CA THR A 28 -23.18 15.76 -21.03
C THR A 28 -24.25 14.70 -21.26
N GLU A 29 -23.98 13.41 -20.99
CA GLU A 29 -24.96 12.32 -21.20
C GLU A 29 -25.38 11.58 -19.92
N GLU A 30 -24.56 11.57 -18.85
CA GLU A 30 -24.91 10.86 -17.60
C GLU A 30 -24.43 11.56 -16.32
N LEU A 31 -25.11 11.28 -15.19
CA LEU A 31 -24.68 11.72 -13.85
C LEU A 31 -23.43 10.95 -13.41
N CYS A 32 -22.26 11.55 -13.61
CA CYS A 32 -20.98 10.98 -13.20
C CYS A 32 -20.89 10.82 -11.68
N ASN A 33 -20.63 9.60 -11.23
CA ASN A 33 -20.34 9.33 -9.82
C ASN A 33 -19.01 10.01 -9.43
N PRO A 34 -19.01 11.04 -8.55
CA PRO A 34 -17.79 11.75 -8.14
C PRO A 34 -16.87 10.86 -7.29
N ILE A 35 -17.33 9.67 -6.90
CA ILE A 35 -16.55 8.67 -6.16
C ILE A 35 -15.83 7.70 -7.11
N ALA A 36 -16.02 7.82 -8.44
CA ALA A 36 -15.34 7.04 -9.48
C ALA A 36 -15.37 5.50 -9.29
N ALA A 37 -16.32 4.99 -8.48
CA ALA A 37 -16.50 3.57 -8.21
C ALA A 37 -17.85 3.12 -8.80
N PRO A 38 -17.88 2.22 -9.80
CA PRO A 38 -19.11 1.66 -10.33
C PRO A 38 -19.75 0.61 -9.41
N ASP A 39 -18.96 -0.04 -8.55
CA ASP A 39 -19.38 -1.12 -7.64
C ASP A 39 -18.74 -1.01 -6.25
N LEU A 40 -19.32 -1.69 -5.25
CA LEU A 40 -18.78 -1.78 -3.89
C LEU A 40 -17.35 -2.35 -3.86
N VAL A 41 -17.05 -3.29 -4.76
CA VAL A 41 -15.71 -3.90 -4.87
C VAL A 41 -14.68 -2.88 -5.37
N ALA A 42 -15.04 -2.06 -6.36
CA ALA A 42 -14.19 -0.99 -6.87
C ALA A 42 -13.91 0.07 -5.79
N PHE A 43 -14.91 0.40 -4.97
CA PHE A 43 -14.74 1.31 -3.84
C PHE A 43 -13.76 0.76 -2.79
N VAL A 44 -13.86 -0.53 -2.43
CA VAL A 44 -12.95 -1.16 -1.46
C VAL A 44 -11.52 -1.19 -1.99
N ASN A 45 -11.31 -1.46 -3.28
CA ASN A 45 -9.98 -1.45 -3.90
C ASN A 45 -9.36 -0.05 -3.91
N MET A 46 -10.13 0.96 -4.27
CA MET A 46 -9.69 2.37 -4.25
C MET A 46 -9.31 2.83 -2.83
N LEU A 47 -10.08 2.42 -1.83
CA LEU A 47 -9.77 2.68 -0.42
C LEU A 47 -8.50 1.97 0.03
N LEU A 48 -8.31 0.71 -0.36
CA LEU A 48 -7.14 -0.08 -0.02
C LEU A 48 -5.86 0.54 -0.62
N GLU A 49 -5.90 0.95 -1.89
CA GLU A 49 -4.79 1.64 -2.55
C GLU A 49 -4.44 2.97 -1.87
N ALA A 50 -5.46 3.76 -1.49
CA ALA A 50 -5.26 5.01 -0.78
C ALA A 50 -4.58 4.80 0.59
N ILE A 51 -4.93 3.74 1.31
CA ILE A 51 -4.30 3.38 2.59
C ILE A 51 -2.84 2.95 2.35
N ILE A 52 -2.58 2.10 1.36
CA ILE A 52 -1.24 1.59 1.04
C ILE A 52 -0.30 2.75 0.67
N LEU A 53 -0.78 3.75 -0.07
CA LEU A 53 -0.02 4.93 -0.47
C LEU A 53 0.55 5.69 0.74
N ILE A 54 -0.22 5.80 1.83
CA ILE A 54 0.18 6.50 3.05
C ILE A 54 0.97 5.56 3.99
N ALA A 55 0.60 4.27 4.02
CA ALA A 55 1.22 3.29 4.91
C ALA A 55 2.68 2.99 4.55
N PHE A 56 3.02 2.91 3.25
CA PHE A 56 4.38 2.62 2.80
C PHE A 56 5.45 3.61 3.31
N PRO A 57 5.32 4.93 3.09
CA PRO A 57 6.30 5.90 3.59
C PRO A 57 6.36 5.93 5.11
N PHE A 58 5.22 5.73 5.79
CA PHE A 58 5.17 5.64 7.25
C PHE A 58 5.96 4.43 7.78
N LEU A 59 5.81 3.28 7.13
CA LEU A 59 6.51 2.05 7.50
C LEU A 59 8.03 2.19 7.34
N VAL A 60 8.49 2.81 6.25
CA VAL A 60 9.92 3.10 6.05
C VAL A 60 10.47 3.99 7.18
N LEU A 61 9.73 5.03 7.56
CA LEU A 61 10.12 5.94 8.64
C LEU A 61 10.25 5.20 9.98
N MET A 62 9.31 4.29 10.27
CA MET A 62 9.36 3.46 11.49
C MET A 62 10.56 2.51 11.52
N ILE A 63 10.94 1.90 10.39
CA ILE A 63 12.12 1.05 10.30
C ILE A 63 13.40 1.86 10.61
N VAL A 64 13.52 3.06 10.03
CA VAL A 64 14.68 3.94 10.27
C VAL A 64 14.74 4.37 11.74
N TYR A 65 13.60 4.75 12.34
CA TYR A 65 13.51 5.10 13.76
C TYR A 65 13.94 3.93 14.66
N CYS A 66 13.47 2.73 14.36
CA CYS A 66 13.85 1.53 15.08
C CYS A 66 15.37 1.26 15.01
N GLY A 67 15.95 1.40 13.82
CA GLY A 67 17.40 1.26 13.62
C GLY A 67 18.21 2.26 14.45
N PHE A 68 17.78 3.52 14.51
CA PHE A 68 18.42 4.54 15.33
C PHE A 68 18.37 4.21 16.83
N LEU A 69 17.25 3.65 17.30
CA LEU A 69 17.10 3.25 18.70
C LEU A 69 18.07 2.12 19.09
N PHE A 70 18.33 1.17 18.17
CA PHE A 70 19.31 0.11 18.41
C PHE A 70 20.75 0.64 18.49
N ILE A 71 21.11 1.59 17.63
CA ILE A 71 22.46 2.18 17.61
C ILE A 71 22.70 3.00 18.88
N THR A 72 21.70 3.80 19.29
CA THR A 72 21.81 4.67 20.48
C THR A 72 21.77 3.92 21.81
N ALA A 73 21.30 2.67 21.83
CA ALA A 73 21.20 1.90 23.06
C ALA A 73 22.56 1.55 23.69
N GLN A 74 23.66 1.53 22.91
CA GLN A 74 25.06 1.41 23.37
C GLN A 74 25.31 0.36 24.50
N GLY A 75 24.52 -0.71 24.57
CA GLY A 75 24.64 -1.74 25.62
C GLY A 75 23.85 -1.50 26.91
N ASN A 76 23.09 -0.41 27.02
CA ASN A 76 22.14 -0.20 28.11
C ASN A 76 20.94 -1.15 27.95
N ALA A 77 20.78 -2.06 28.91
CA ALA A 77 19.71 -3.08 28.89
C ALA A 77 18.29 -2.48 28.82
N GLN A 78 18.07 -1.30 29.41
CA GLN A 78 16.78 -0.62 29.40
C GLN A 78 16.41 -0.15 27.98
N LYS A 79 17.35 0.51 27.30
CA LYS A 79 17.19 1.04 25.93
C LYS A 79 17.07 -0.09 24.90
N LEU A 80 17.80 -1.20 25.10
CA LEU A 80 17.69 -2.40 24.26
C LEU A 80 16.33 -3.11 24.42
N ALA A 81 15.76 -3.12 25.62
CA ALA A 81 14.42 -3.65 25.82
C ALA A 81 13.37 -2.80 25.09
N GLU A 82 13.52 -1.48 25.10
CA GLU A 82 12.66 -0.57 24.35
C GLU A 82 12.81 -0.75 22.83
N ALA A 83 14.04 -0.84 22.32
CA ALA A 83 14.32 -1.02 20.89
C ALA A 83 13.70 -2.31 20.35
N ARG A 84 13.78 -3.40 21.12
CA ARG A 84 13.12 -4.67 20.77
C ARG A 84 11.61 -4.56 20.74
N LYS A 85 10.98 -3.81 21.65
CA LYS A 85 9.52 -3.59 21.60
C LYS A 85 9.13 -2.85 20.32
N VAL A 86 9.83 -1.75 20.01
CA VAL A 86 9.57 -0.97 18.79
C VAL A 86 9.80 -1.81 17.53
N PHE A 87 10.84 -2.65 17.53
CA PHE A 87 11.11 -3.58 16.44
C PHE A 87 9.98 -4.58 16.22
N LEU A 88 9.46 -5.19 17.29
CA LEU A 88 8.35 -6.12 17.20
C LEU A 88 7.09 -5.45 16.64
N TRP A 89 6.78 -4.23 17.08
CA TRP A 89 5.66 -3.46 16.51
C TRP A 89 5.88 -3.14 15.02
N THR A 90 7.10 -2.79 14.63
CA THR A 90 7.45 -2.53 13.23
C THR A 90 7.33 -3.80 12.38
N LEU A 91 7.76 -4.94 12.92
CA LEU A 91 7.65 -6.25 12.28
C LEU A 91 6.20 -6.67 12.09
N ILE A 92 5.35 -6.46 13.10
CA ILE A 92 3.90 -6.72 13.01
C ILE A 92 3.27 -5.83 11.93
N GLY A 93 3.64 -4.54 11.85
CA GLY A 93 3.17 -3.63 10.81
C GLY A 93 3.57 -4.09 9.40
N ALA A 94 4.82 -4.54 9.22
CA ALA A 94 5.27 -5.10 7.95
C ALA A 94 4.56 -6.41 7.58
N LEU A 95 4.38 -7.29 8.57
CA LEU A 95 3.66 -8.54 8.37
C LEU A 95 2.18 -8.31 8.05
N LEU A 96 1.55 -7.27 8.61
CA LEU A 96 0.17 -6.92 8.31
C LEU A 96 -0.02 -6.53 6.83
N VAL A 97 0.90 -5.75 6.27
CA VAL A 97 0.86 -5.36 4.85
C VAL A 97 1.05 -6.58 3.95
N LEU A 98 2.06 -7.42 4.25
CA LEU A 98 2.30 -8.65 3.51
C LEU A 98 1.14 -9.66 3.66
N GLY A 99 0.56 -9.75 4.85
CA GLY A 99 -0.58 -10.61 5.15
C GLY A 99 -1.83 -10.19 4.39
N ALA A 100 -2.09 -8.88 4.27
CA ALA A 100 -3.20 -8.38 3.47
C ALA A 100 -3.05 -8.81 1.99
N GLN A 101 -1.86 -8.67 1.41
CA GLN A 101 -1.61 -9.10 0.02
C GLN A 101 -1.77 -10.61 -0.16
N ALA A 102 -1.26 -11.40 0.79
CA ALA A 102 -1.41 -12.85 0.77
C ALA A 102 -2.89 -13.28 0.83
N LEU A 103 -3.70 -12.61 1.66
CA LEU A 103 -5.13 -12.88 1.75
C LEU A 103 -5.87 -12.49 0.47
N SER A 104 -5.57 -11.33 -0.13
CA SER A 104 -6.16 -10.92 -1.41
C SER A 104 -5.91 -11.95 -2.51
N LEU A 105 -4.66 -12.41 -2.63
CA LEU A 105 -4.27 -13.43 -3.61
C LEU A 105 -5.01 -14.75 -3.38
N ALA A 106 -5.20 -15.17 -2.12
CA ALA A 106 -5.92 -16.39 -1.80
C ALA A 106 -7.40 -16.32 -2.21
N ILE A 107 -8.04 -15.15 -2.04
CA ILE A 107 -9.42 -14.93 -2.47
C ILE A 107 -9.53 -14.95 -3.99
N GLU A 108 -8.64 -14.25 -4.70
CA GLU A 108 -8.61 -14.22 -6.17
C GLU A 108 -8.40 -15.61 -6.78
N ALA A 109 -7.48 -16.40 -6.21
CA ALA A 109 -7.26 -17.78 -6.62
C ALA A 109 -8.54 -18.61 -6.50
N THR A 110 -9.22 -18.52 -5.36
CA THR A 110 -10.47 -19.27 -5.11
C THR A 110 -11.60 -18.84 -6.05
N VAL A 111 -11.75 -17.53 -6.30
CA VAL A 111 -12.80 -17.00 -7.19
C VAL A 111 -12.53 -17.40 -8.64
N THR A 112 -11.27 -17.45 -9.06
CA THR A 112 -10.89 -17.86 -10.42
C THR A 112 -11.20 -19.34 -10.64
N GLU A 113 -10.89 -20.21 -9.66
CA GLU A 113 -11.21 -21.64 -9.73
C GLU A 113 -12.71 -21.90 -9.87
N ILE A 114 -13.56 -21.16 -9.13
CA ILE A 114 -15.02 -21.31 -9.23
C ILE A 114 -15.55 -20.82 -10.60
N ARG A 115 -14.95 -19.76 -11.17
CA ARG A 115 -15.35 -19.24 -12.49
C ARG A 115 -14.97 -20.19 -13.62
N GLU A 116 -13.82 -20.87 -13.55
CA GLU A 116 -13.41 -21.85 -14.56
C GLU A 116 -14.21 -23.17 -14.45
N ALA A 117 -14.69 -23.52 -13.25
CA ALA A 117 -15.54 -24.68 -13.03
C ALA A 117 -16.98 -24.51 -13.55
N THR A 118 -17.39 -23.29 -13.92
CA THR A 118 -18.71 -23.02 -14.50
C THR A 118 -18.55 -22.39 -15.89
N PRO A 119 -18.26 -23.19 -16.94
CA PRO A 119 -18.65 -22.79 -18.28
C PRO A 119 -20.18 -22.89 -18.32
N ASP A 120 -20.83 -21.74 -18.49
CA ASP A 120 -22.28 -21.54 -18.67
C ASP A 120 -23.18 -21.70 -17.43
#